data_AF-W2N8A4-F1
#
_entry.id   AF-W2N8A4-F1
#
_cell.length_a   1.000
_cell.length_b   1.000
_cell.length_c   1.000
_cell.angle_alpha   90.00
_cell.angle_beta   90.00
_cell.angle_gamma   90.00
#
_symmetry.space_group_name_H-M   'P 1'
#
loop_
_entity.id
_entity.type
_entity.pdbx_description
1 polymer ?
#
loop_
_entity_poly.entity_id
_entity_poly.type
_entity_poly.pdbx_seq_one_letter_code
_entity_poly.pdbx_strand_id
1 'polypeptide(L)'
;MASREPPRASNTMAINSPHVTPYTREVSVSPRSSSSHNGVPKSHLSEFLRRNVVQRVISAVILAPAVTVFLWLSPAFATTTVCSFLTSTCSYEYACLANRIRLRILTRLEAMEGPSEVSRCSQYSDTLYHHTRSHASESEDESRTPRRSMDSTRIRSTGRESHVTARELQAERENREIAVVDCELRDQENRLNRCAVTELAARYFDGHEWIAAVWVALFISVIISVMLLLSIQRISQLHRTEFYGYRWMFAIATGFVVGISACFTPDWQYGVVMLIKYVVFIFLTLHSTVCPMNKPDCDFQMGTSHVFLIGFLAVLVFRFASSRSNAEAFVTFMLDVVGLVYITGSLSILVSFVDDDIRILYRKLLIALLYIVWASDTGAYLVGKTLAFFNYPYYNPLAAHLSKNKDYEGTVGAIVFGIMAMIAASDVLDLPGSFGTKVTYTVIAVIAGRLGDLFESLLKRAAGVKDSGKLIPGHGGALDRIDALMFATIVFSRYYALHT
;
A
#
# COMPACT_ATOMS: atom_id res chain seq x y z
N MET A 1 12.74 -5.02 77.07
CA MET A 1 13.20 -4.69 75.70
C MET A 1 14.35 -5.63 75.38
N ALA A 2 14.19 -6.40 74.31
CA ALA A 2 15.04 -7.53 73.93
C ALA A 2 16.47 -7.11 73.57
N SER A 3 17.46 -7.88 74.03
CA SER A 3 18.78 -7.97 73.40
C SER A 3 19.34 -9.38 73.63
N ARG A 4 19.91 -9.93 72.56
CA ARG A 4 20.29 -11.34 72.38
C ARG A 4 21.67 -11.64 72.97
N GLU A 5 21.83 -12.85 73.50
CA GLU A 5 23.12 -13.54 73.65
C GLU A 5 23.32 -14.62 72.56
N PRO A 6 24.57 -15.07 72.30
CA PRO A 6 25.02 -15.91 71.17
C PRO A 6 25.41 -17.35 71.68
N PRO A 7 26.36 -18.14 71.12
CA PRO A 7 26.81 -18.49 69.75
C PRO A 7 26.88 -20.05 69.50
N ARG A 8 27.50 -20.47 68.37
CA ARG A 8 28.14 -21.79 68.04
C ARG A 8 27.24 -22.98 67.67
N ALA A 9 27.45 -23.58 66.49
CA ALA A 9 28.45 -24.64 66.23
C ALA A 9 28.26 -25.27 64.84
N SER A 10 29.38 -25.72 64.27
CA SER A 10 29.55 -26.47 63.02
C SER A 10 29.10 -27.93 63.11
N ASN A 11 28.66 -28.52 61.99
CA ASN A 11 29.08 -29.85 61.50
C ASN A 11 28.51 -30.05 60.08
N THR A 12 29.30 -30.22 59.01
CA THR A 12 30.14 -31.36 58.55
C THR A 12 29.36 -32.39 57.69
N MET A 13 29.82 -32.53 56.43
CA MET A 13 29.72 -33.67 55.48
C MET A 13 28.34 -34.10 54.94
N ALA A 14 28.17 -34.71 53.77
CA ALA A 14 28.86 -34.81 52.49
C ALA A 14 28.02 -35.80 51.63
N ILE A 15 28.21 -35.80 50.30
CA ILE A 15 27.95 -36.91 49.35
C ILE A 15 26.50 -37.14 48.87
N ASN A 16 26.20 -36.81 47.59
CA ASN A 16 25.85 -37.77 46.52
C ASN A 16 25.40 -37.05 45.21
N SER A 17 26.18 -37.24 44.14
CA SER A 17 25.67 -37.35 42.75
C SER A 17 25.18 -38.81 42.56
N PRO A 18 24.47 -39.28 41.50
CA PRO A 18 24.30 -38.70 40.15
C PRO A 18 22.87 -38.89 39.54
N HIS A 19 22.65 -38.34 38.34
CA HIS A 19 21.83 -38.87 37.22
C HIS A 19 21.18 -37.73 36.42
N VAL A 20 21.84 -37.34 35.33
CA VAL A 20 21.22 -36.60 34.23
C VAL A 20 20.95 -37.61 33.13
N THR A 21 19.68 -37.94 32.90
CA THR A 21 19.20 -38.70 31.75
C THR A 21 18.98 -37.75 30.57
N PRO A 22 19.40 -38.13 29.34
CA PRO A 22 19.10 -37.35 28.15
C PRO A 22 17.70 -37.75 27.64
N TYR A 23 16.73 -36.84 27.68
CA TYR A 23 15.47 -37.04 26.98
C TYR A 23 15.62 -36.52 25.54
N THR A 24 16.02 -37.44 24.65
CA THR A 24 15.79 -37.37 23.21
C THR A 24 14.29 -37.27 22.96
N ARG A 25 13.82 -36.11 22.47
CA ARG A 25 12.48 -35.98 21.88
C ARG A 25 12.61 -36.12 20.38
N GLU A 26 12.42 -37.35 19.90
CA GLU A 26 12.16 -37.64 18.49
C GLU A 26 10.94 -36.84 18.03
N VAL A 27 11.13 -35.94 17.06
CA VAL A 27 10.03 -35.32 16.33
C VAL A 27 9.52 -36.37 15.35
N SER A 28 8.49 -37.10 15.77
CA SER A 28 7.72 -37.98 14.92
C SER A 28 7.02 -37.18 13.83
N VAL A 29 7.40 -37.47 12.59
CA VAL A 29 6.71 -37.07 11.36
C VAL A 29 5.32 -37.69 11.40
N SER A 30 4.30 -36.86 11.62
CA SER A 30 2.90 -37.30 11.51
C SER A 30 2.55 -37.50 10.02
N PRO A 31 1.98 -38.65 9.63
CA PRO A 31 1.70 -38.97 8.25
C PRO A 31 0.52 -38.16 7.72
N ARG A 32 0.60 -37.78 6.44
CA ARG A 32 -0.48 -37.21 5.64
C ARG A 32 -1.79 -37.97 5.90
N SER A 33 -2.77 -37.29 6.47
CA SER A 33 -4.16 -37.70 6.42
C SER A 33 -4.67 -37.48 4.99
N SER A 34 -4.70 -38.57 4.23
CA SER A 34 -5.52 -38.70 3.03
C SER A 34 -6.99 -38.65 3.43
N SER A 35 -7.57 -37.46 3.52
CA SER A 35 -9.02 -37.31 3.55
C SER A 35 -9.55 -37.40 2.11
N SER A 36 -10.20 -38.52 1.82
CA SER A 36 -11.00 -38.72 0.62
C SER A 36 -12.16 -37.71 0.63
N HIS A 37 -11.97 -36.57 -0.01
CA HIS A 37 -13.10 -35.71 -0.33
C HIS A 37 -13.86 -36.31 -1.51
N ASN A 38 -15.09 -36.75 -1.21
CA ASN A 38 -16.13 -37.09 -2.18
C ASN A 38 -16.13 -36.09 -3.35
N GLY A 39 -15.95 -36.64 -4.55
CA GLY A 39 -16.03 -35.90 -5.81
C GLY A 39 -17.45 -35.42 -6.06
N VAL A 40 -17.72 -34.17 -5.68
CA VAL A 40 -18.74 -33.36 -6.36
C VAL A 40 -18.06 -32.84 -7.63
N PRO A 41 -18.63 -33.04 -8.84
CA PRO A 41 -18.05 -32.45 -10.04
C PRO A 41 -18.09 -30.93 -9.88
N LYS A 42 -16.95 -30.32 -9.60
CA LYS A 42 -16.80 -28.86 -9.64
C LYS A 42 -17.15 -28.45 -11.06
N SER A 43 -18.22 -27.69 -11.22
CA SER A 43 -18.65 -27.23 -12.54
C SER A 43 -17.47 -26.47 -13.17
N HIS A 44 -17.21 -26.74 -14.45
CA HIS A 44 -16.18 -26.05 -15.23
C HIS A 44 -16.32 -24.51 -15.16
N LEU A 45 -17.54 -24.04 -14.89
CA LEU A 45 -17.90 -22.65 -14.62
C LEU A 45 -17.27 -22.10 -13.33
N SER A 46 -17.26 -22.88 -12.23
CA SER A 46 -16.67 -22.47 -10.96
C SER A 46 -15.15 -22.34 -11.03
N GLU A 47 -14.47 -23.20 -11.79
CA GLU A 47 -13.03 -23.09 -12.04
C GLU A 47 -12.69 -21.96 -13.03
N PHE A 48 -13.54 -21.74 -14.03
CA PHE A 48 -13.41 -20.60 -14.94
C PHE A 48 -13.59 -19.25 -14.23
N LEU A 49 -14.61 -19.12 -13.37
CA LEU A 49 -14.85 -17.94 -12.56
C LEU A 49 -13.73 -17.68 -11.54
N ARG A 50 -13.03 -18.73 -11.11
CA ARG A 50 -11.91 -18.67 -10.16
C ARG A 50 -10.58 -18.29 -10.83
N ARG A 51 -10.54 -18.12 -12.16
CA ARG A 51 -9.38 -17.49 -12.80
C ARG A 51 -9.33 -16.01 -12.41
N ASN A 52 -8.22 -15.59 -11.79
CA ASN A 52 -7.96 -14.20 -11.39
C ASN A 52 -8.26 -13.18 -12.50
N VAL A 53 -8.06 -13.54 -13.76
CA VAL A 53 -8.37 -12.68 -14.92
C VAL A 53 -9.88 -12.48 -15.09
N VAL A 54 -10.67 -13.55 -14.97
CA VAL A 54 -12.14 -13.51 -15.12
C VAL A 54 -12.74 -12.71 -13.98
N GLN A 55 -12.29 -12.93 -12.75
CA GLN A 55 -12.73 -12.17 -11.58
C GLN A 55 -12.42 -10.67 -11.72
N ARG A 56 -11.23 -10.31 -12.24
CA ARG A 56 -10.85 -8.90 -12.49
C ARG A 56 -11.69 -8.25 -13.58
N VAL A 57 -11.97 -8.94 -14.68
CA VAL A 57 -12.81 -8.42 -15.76
C VAL A 57 -14.25 -8.24 -15.30
N ILE A 58 -14.82 -9.22 -14.59
CA ILE A 58 -16.17 -9.12 -14.03
C ILE A 58 -16.25 -7.98 -13.02
N SER A 59 -15.27 -7.86 -12.12
CA SER A 59 -15.20 -6.76 -11.18
C SER A 59 -15.12 -5.41 -11.90
N ALA A 60 -14.30 -5.26 -12.94
CA ALA A 60 -14.21 -4.03 -13.71
C ALA A 60 -15.52 -3.68 -14.44
N VAL A 61 -16.18 -4.66 -15.07
CA VAL A 61 -17.45 -4.47 -15.80
C VAL A 61 -18.59 -4.10 -14.86
N ILE A 62 -18.56 -4.50 -13.59
CA ILE A 62 -19.58 -4.12 -12.60
C ILE A 62 -19.22 -2.78 -11.93
N LEU A 63 -17.95 -2.63 -11.53
CA LEU A 63 -17.49 -1.48 -10.76
C LEU A 63 -17.46 -0.21 -11.61
N ALA A 64 -17.06 -0.28 -12.88
CA ALA A 64 -16.96 0.90 -13.73
C ALA A 64 -18.32 1.59 -13.96
N PRO A 65 -19.37 0.88 -14.40
CA PRO A 65 -20.71 1.44 -14.47
C PRO A 65 -21.22 1.89 -13.10
N ALA A 66 -21.02 1.10 -12.04
CA ALA A 66 -21.49 1.48 -10.70
C ALA A 66 -20.87 2.79 -10.20
N VAL A 67 -19.56 2.98 -10.36
CA VAL A 67 -18.87 4.21 -9.98
C VAL A 67 -19.28 5.38 -10.87
N THR A 68 -19.48 5.16 -12.17
CA THR A 68 -19.92 6.25 -13.06
C THR A 68 -21.36 6.69 -12.78
N VAL A 69 -22.28 5.75 -12.55
CA VAL A 69 -23.65 6.00 -12.08
C VAL A 69 -23.60 6.74 -10.75
N PHE A 70 -22.77 6.29 -9.80
CA PHE A 70 -22.56 6.97 -8.54
C PHE A 70 -22.08 8.41 -8.75
N LEU A 71 -21.01 8.66 -9.50
CA LEU A 71 -20.50 10.03 -9.73
C LEU A 71 -21.48 10.92 -10.50
N TRP A 72 -22.29 10.34 -11.39
CA TRP A 72 -23.26 11.09 -12.19
C TRP A 72 -24.48 11.52 -11.36
N LEU A 73 -25.04 10.60 -10.57
CA LEU A 73 -26.25 10.82 -9.78
C LEU A 73 -25.96 11.40 -8.39
N SER A 74 -24.77 11.16 -7.85
CA SER A 74 -24.47 11.54 -6.47
C SER A 74 -24.36 13.05 -6.30
N PRO A 75 -24.75 13.58 -5.14
CA PRO A 75 -24.51 14.97 -4.77
C PRO A 75 -23.00 15.24 -4.61
N ALA A 76 -22.59 16.50 -4.71
CA ALA A 76 -21.17 16.89 -4.67
C ALA A 76 -20.42 16.36 -3.42
N PHE A 77 -21.12 16.31 -2.27
CA PHE A 77 -20.56 15.79 -1.03
C PHE A 77 -20.16 14.30 -1.08
N ALA A 78 -20.74 13.52 -1.98
CA ALA A 78 -20.51 12.09 -2.05
C ALA A 78 -19.06 11.80 -2.47
N THR A 79 -18.51 12.58 -3.41
CA THR A 79 -17.11 12.51 -3.82
C THR A 79 -16.19 12.80 -2.63
N THR A 80 -16.46 13.85 -1.87
CA THR A 80 -15.71 14.20 -0.66
C THR A 80 -15.76 13.08 0.38
N THR A 81 -16.92 12.46 0.58
CA THR A 81 -17.10 11.33 1.52
C THR A 81 -16.29 10.11 1.09
N VAL A 82 -16.33 9.76 -0.21
CA VAL A 82 -15.54 8.66 -0.76
C VAL A 82 -14.05 8.95 -0.62
N CYS A 83 -13.59 10.17 -0.91
CA CYS A 83 -12.19 10.55 -0.74
C CYS A 83 -11.75 10.48 0.74
N SER A 84 -12.61 10.86 1.70
CA SER A 84 -12.34 10.68 3.13
C SER A 84 -12.18 9.20 3.52
N PHE A 85 -13.03 8.33 2.98
CA PHE A 85 -12.94 6.89 3.21
C PHE A 85 -11.65 6.32 2.62
N LEU A 86 -11.36 6.65 1.36
CA LEU A 86 -10.12 6.25 0.69
C LEU A 86 -8.88 6.75 1.43
N THR A 87 -8.88 8.01 1.89
CA THR A 87 -7.77 8.58 2.67
C THR A 87 -7.55 7.80 3.95
N SER A 88 -8.62 7.45 4.67
CA SER A 88 -8.53 6.67 5.89
C SER A 88 -8.00 5.26 5.62
N THR A 89 -8.63 4.53 4.69
CA THR A 89 -8.26 3.16 4.34
C THR A 89 -6.83 3.06 3.80
N CYS A 90 -6.43 3.95 2.91
CA CYS A 90 -5.09 3.94 2.33
C CYS A 90 -4.03 4.37 3.34
N SER A 91 -4.34 5.32 4.23
CA SER A 91 -3.43 5.68 5.33
C SER A 91 -3.20 4.53 6.29
N TYR A 92 -4.22 3.69 6.53
CA TYR A 92 -4.09 2.47 7.31
C TYR A 92 -3.17 1.44 6.64
N GLU A 93 -3.40 1.11 5.37
CA GLU A 93 -2.53 0.17 4.63
C GLU A 93 -1.09 0.67 4.57
N TYR A 94 -0.92 1.98 4.34
CA TYR A 94 0.39 2.61 4.37
C TYR A 94 1.04 2.55 5.75
N ALA A 95 0.30 2.70 6.84
CA ALA A 95 0.84 2.55 8.20
C ALA A 95 1.37 1.14 8.45
N CYS A 96 0.66 0.11 7.97
CA CYS A 96 1.13 -1.28 8.02
C CYS A 96 2.43 -1.47 7.21
N LEU A 97 2.50 -0.85 6.03
CA LEU A 97 3.67 -0.88 5.17
C LEU A 97 4.87 -0.16 5.79
N ALA A 98 4.65 1.06 6.30
CA ALA A 98 5.64 1.87 6.97
C ALA A 98 6.20 1.18 8.22
N ASN A 99 5.37 0.45 8.97
CA ASN A 99 5.85 -0.32 10.13
C ASN A 99 6.83 -1.43 9.73
N ARG A 100 6.54 -2.17 8.65
CA ARG A 100 7.47 -3.18 8.11
C ARG A 100 8.78 -2.55 7.66
N ILE A 101 8.71 -1.42 6.94
CA ILE A 101 9.90 -0.68 6.49
C ILE A 101 10.74 -0.19 7.69
N ARG A 102 10.09 0.40 8.70
CA ARG A 102 10.75 0.87 9.93
C ARG A 102 11.52 -0.27 10.58
N LEU A 103 10.84 -1.38 10.86
CA LEU A 103 11.42 -2.52 11.56
C LEU A 103 12.64 -3.07 10.81
N ARG A 104 12.52 -3.21 9.49
CA ARG A 104 13.63 -3.66 8.65
C ARG A 104 14.84 -2.71 8.71
N ILE A 105 14.61 -1.39 8.61
CA ILE A 105 15.68 -0.39 8.67
C ILE A 105 16.36 -0.41 10.04
N LEU A 106 15.59 -0.46 11.13
CA LEU A 106 16.14 -0.49 12.49
C LEU A 106 16.97 -1.75 12.74
N THR A 107 16.47 -2.93 12.34
CA THR A 107 17.22 -4.18 12.49
C THR A 107 18.53 -4.16 11.69
N ARG A 108 18.55 -3.53 10.51
CA ARG A 108 19.78 -3.36 9.73
C ARG A 108 20.75 -2.35 10.34
N LEU A 109 20.26 -1.28 10.96
CA LEU A 109 21.07 -0.32 11.70
C LEU A 109 21.72 -0.97 12.93
N GLU A 110 20.94 -1.70 13.73
CA GLU A 110 21.44 -2.44 14.91
C GLU A 110 22.51 -3.48 14.52
N ALA A 111 22.31 -4.18 13.40
CA ALA A 111 23.29 -5.14 12.88
C ALA A 111 24.62 -4.51 12.45
N MET A 112 24.65 -3.21 12.11
CA MET A 112 25.88 -2.50 11.80
C MET A 112 26.62 -1.98 13.04
N GLU A 113 25.92 -1.81 14.16
CA GLU A 113 26.47 -1.29 15.41
C GLU A 113 26.99 -2.38 16.37
N GLY A 114 26.50 -3.63 16.26
CA GLY A 114 26.89 -4.76 17.12
C GLY A 114 28.08 -5.59 16.60
N PRO A 115 28.84 -6.28 17.47
CA PRO A 115 29.80 -7.29 17.04
C PRO A 115 29.06 -8.45 16.36
N SER A 116 29.59 -8.89 15.21
CA SER A 116 29.00 -9.82 14.24
C SER A 116 28.48 -11.16 14.82
N GLU A 117 27.35 -11.18 15.53
CA GLU A 117 26.51 -12.38 15.60
C GLU A 117 25.65 -12.42 14.33
N VAL A 118 26.21 -13.10 13.33
CA VAL A 118 25.56 -13.42 12.07
C VAL A 118 24.25 -14.16 12.36
N SER A 119 23.12 -13.46 12.29
CA SER A 119 21.78 -14.07 12.32
C SER A 119 21.72 -15.24 11.33
N ARG A 120 21.10 -16.36 11.70
CA ARG A 120 21.01 -17.58 10.84
C ARG A 120 20.48 -17.33 9.42
N CYS A 121 19.69 -16.27 9.18
CA CYS A 121 19.25 -15.88 7.82
C CYS A 121 20.36 -15.22 6.98
N SER A 122 21.41 -14.63 7.58
CA SER A 122 22.57 -14.09 6.84
C SER A 122 23.35 -15.18 6.12
N GLN A 123 23.40 -16.39 6.69
CA GLN A 123 24.06 -17.54 6.05
C GLN A 123 23.32 -18.02 4.79
N TYR A 124 21.99 -17.81 4.74
CA TYR A 124 21.17 -18.00 3.54
C TYR A 124 21.37 -16.87 2.51
N SER A 125 21.56 -15.63 2.98
CA SER A 125 21.89 -14.48 2.13
C SER A 125 23.28 -14.64 1.49
N ASP A 126 24.31 -15.04 2.24
CA ASP A 126 25.70 -15.15 1.76
C ASP A 126 25.91 -16.32 0.79
N THR A 127 25.27 -17.46 1.03
CA THR A 127 25.27 -18.58 0.05
C THR A 127 24.53 -18.23 -1.24
N LEU A 128 23.51 -17.37 -1.17
CA LEU A 128 22.73 -16.91 -2.33
C LEU A 128 23.45 -15.81 -3.14
N TYR A 129 24.18 -14.90 -2.48
CA TYR A 129 25.02 -13.90 -3.16
C TYR A 129 26.15 -14.56 -3.96
N HIS A 130 26.75 -15.64 -3.44
CA HIS A 130 27.76 -16.41 -4.18
C HIS A 130 27.20 -17.12 -5.41
N HIS A 131 25.97 -17.62 -5.37
CA HIS A 131 25.32 -18.26 -6.53
C HIS A 131 24.91 -17.27 -7.64
N THR A 132 24.70 -16.00 -7.29
CA THR A 132 24.34 -14.95 -8.26
C THR A 132 25.55 -14.49 -9.07
N ARG A 133 26.76 -14.59 -8.50
CA ARG A 133 28.01 -14.23 -9.18
C ARG A 133 28.49 -15.33 -10.12
N SER A 134 28.27 -16.61 -9.80
CA SER A 134 28.65 -17.72 -10.70
C SER A 134 27.83 -17.74 -11.99
N HIS A 135 26.53 -17.42 -11.95
CA HIS A 135 25.71 -17.36 -13.17
C HIS A 135 25.89 -16.10 -14.02
N ALA A 136 26.44 -15.02 -13.46
CA ALA A 136 26.76 -13.80 -14.23
C ALA A 136 28.15 -13.85 -14.91
N SER A 137 28.94 -14.90 -14.64
CA SER A 137 30.31 -15.05 -15.16
C SER A 137 30.42 -16.04 -16.34
N GLU A 138 29.34 -16.75 -16.70
CA GLU A 138 29.36 -17.81 -17.74
C GLU A 138 28.89 -17.34 -19.12
N SER A 139 28.91 -16.04 -19.41
CA SER A 139 28.50 -15.49 -20.73
C SER A 139 29.62 -14.88 -21.56
N GLU A 140 30.90 -15.08 -21.21
CA GLU A 140 32.05 -14.66 -22.03
C GLU A 140 33.19 -15.68 -21.95
N ASP A 141 33.16 -16.75 -22.76
CA ASP A 141 34.31 -17.26 -23.51
C ASP A 141 33.99 -18.62 -24.16
N GLU A 142 33.75 -18.62 -25.48
CA GLU A 142 33.93 -19.82 -26.29
C GLU A 142 34.50 -19.44 -27.67
N SER A 143 35.82 -19.60 -27.84
CA SER A 143 36.38 -19.93 -29.15
C SER A 143 37.67 -20.76 -29.06
N ARG A 144 37.67 -21.88 -29.82
CA ARG A 144 38.80 -22.74 -30.28
C ARG A 144 39.11 -24.05 -29.52
N THR A 145 38.39 -25.11 -29.94
CA THR A 145 38.78 -26.48 -30.38
C THR A 145 40.26 -26.97 -30.31
N PRO A 146 40.56 -28.29 -30.53
CA PRO A 146 40.01 -29.54 -29.95
C PRO A 146 41.10 -30.62 -29.66
N ARG A 147 40.83 -31.68 -28.84
CA ARG A 147 41.25 -33.10 -29.09
C ARG A 147 40.95 -34.11 -27.97
N ARG A 148 40.35 -35.25 -28.40
CA ARG A 148 40.46 -36.68 -27.93
C ARG A 148 40.20 -36.98 -26.44
N SER A 149 39.50 -38.04 -26.02
CA SER A 149 38.97 -39.27 -26.63
C SER A 149 38.16 -40.05 -25.58
N MET A 150 37.11 -40.77 -26.00
CA MET A 150 36.45 -41.94 -25.34
C MET A 150 35.83 -41.68 -23.95
N ASP A 151 34.65 -42.14 -23.58
CA ASP A 151 33.89 -43.30 -24.01
C ASP A 151 32.39 -43.06 -23.76
N SER A 152 31.56 -43.81 -24.47
CA SER A 152 30.12 -43.68 -24.51
C SER A 152 29.42 -44.18 -23.25
N THR A 153 28.52 -43.38 -22.69
CA THR A 153 27.26 -43.92 -22.13
C THR A 153 26.15 -42.89 -22.29
N ARG A 154 25.40 -43.06 -23.38
CA ARG A 154 24.27 -42.23 -23.77
C ARG A 154 23.07 -42.53 -22.85
N ILE A 155 22.93 -41.81 -21.73
CA ILE A 155 21.65 -41.68 -21.04
C ILE A 155 20.90 -40.54 -21.72
N ARG A 156 19.92 -40.92 -22.55
CA ARG A 156 18.99 -40.03 -23.23
C ARG A 156 18.01 -39.48 -22.20
N SER A 157 18.41 -38.46 -21.43
CA SER A 157 17.45 -37.61 -20.75
C SER A 157 16.85 -36.66 -21.78
N THR A 158 15.58 -36.86 -22.10
CA THR A 158 14.74 -35.86 -22.75
C THR A 158 14.56 -34.70 -21.77
N GLY A 159 15.59 -33.87 -21.62
CA GLY A 159 15.49 -32.57 -21.00
C GLY A 159 14.76 -31.65 -21.96
N ARG A 160 13.46 -31.47 -21.73
CA ARG A 160 12.74 -30.33 -22.29
C ARG A 160 13.34 -29.10 -21.60
N GLU A 161 14.34 -28.48 -22.20
CA GLU A 161 14.81 -27.16 -21.80
C GLU A 161 13.61 -26.22 -21.92
N SER A 162 12.93 -25.99 -20.81
CA SER A 162 11.97 -24.91 -20.70
C SER A 162 12.78 -23.63 -20.84
N HIS A 163 12.69 -22.97 -21.99
CA HIS A 163 13.14 -21.58 -22.15
C HIS A 163 12.42 -20.75 -21.08
N VAL A 164 13.10 -20.50 -19.95
CA VAL A 164 12.59 -19.64 -18.89
C VAL A 164 12.59 -18.23 -19.46
N THR A 165 11.40 -17.64 -19.58
CA THR A 165 11.26 -16.30 -20.13
C THR A 165 11.91 -15.27 -19.20
N ALA A 166 12.47 -14.17 -19.73
CA ALA A 166 13.06 -13.09 -18.91
C ALA A 166 12.09 -12.60 -17.82
N ARG A 167 10.79 -12.59 -18.14
CA ARG A 167 9.70 -12.32 -17.20
C ARG A 167 9.64 -13.33 -16.06
N GLU A 168 9.75 -14.63 -16.31
CA GLU A 168 9.74 -15.66 -15.26
C GLU A 168 10.95 -15.52 -14.31
N LEU A 169 12.14 -15.30 -14.87
CA LEU A 169 13.36 -15.08 -14.08
C LEU A 169 13.22 -13.88 -13.13
N GLN A 170 12.60 -12.80 -13.60
CA GLN A 170 12.35 -11.62 -12.77
C GLN A 170 11.32 -11.88 -11.66
N ALA A 171 10.31 -12.71 -11.90
CA ALA A 171 9.36 -13.12 -10.85
C ALA A 171 10.04 -13.97 -9.77
N GLU A 172 10.95 -14.86 -10.18
CA GLU A 172 11.73 -15.62 -9.20
C GLU A 172 12.58 -14.71 -8.35
N ARG A 173 13.27 -13.73 -8.96
CA ARG A 173 14.07 -12.75 -8.22
C ARG A 173 13.23 -11.96 -7.22
N GLU A 174 12.09 -11.44 -7.65
CA GLU A 174 11.14 -10.72 -6.80
C GLU A 174 10.66 -11.58 -5.62
N ASN A 175 10.26 -12.83 -5.88
CA ASN A 175 9.80 -13.74 -4.83
C ASN A 175 10.93 -14.09 -3.85
N ARG A 176 12.18 -14.23 -4.34
CA ARG A 176 13.35 -14.46 -3.49
C ARG A 176 13.62 -13.26 -2.59
N GLU A 177 13.59 -12.04 -3.12
CA GLU A 177 13.79 -10.81 -2.34
C GLU A 177 12.73 -10.67 -1.23
N ILE A 178 11.46 -10.95 -1.54
CA ILE A 178 10.38 -10.98 -0.54
C ILE A 178 10.65 -12.02 0.55
N ALA A 179 11.05 -13.24 0.17
CA ALA A 179 11.32 -14.32 1.12
C ALA A 179 12.49 -13.98 2.07
N VAL A 180 13.49 -13.25 1.59
CA VAL A 180 14.60 -12.76 2.44
C VAL A 180 14.08 -11.78 3.49
N VAL A 181 13.24 -10.82 3.10
CA VAL A 181 12.64 -9.86 4.06
C VAL A 181 11.74 -10.56 5.07
N ASP A 182 10.96 -11.54 4.62
CA ASP A 182 10.11 -12.33 5.51
C ASP A 182 10.94 -13.15 6.52
N CYS A 183 12.11 -13.68 6.09
CA CYS A 183 13.10 -14.31 7.00
C CYS A 183 13.63 -13.31 8.03
N GLU A 184 14.00 -12.09 7.60
CA GLU A 184 14.49 -11.01 8.47
C GLU A 184 13.46 -10.61 9.54
N LEU A 185 12.18 -10.52 9.15
CA LEU A 185 11.10 -10.09 10.04
C LEU A 185 10.49 -11.23 10.87
N ARG A 186 10.93 -12.48 10.67
CA ARG A 186 10.32 -13.65 11.32
C ARG A 186 10.40 -13.60 12.85
N ASP A 187 11.52 -13.12 13.39
CA ASP A 187 11.69 -12.97 14.84
C ASP A 187 10.79 -11.84 15.42
N GLN A 188 10.23 -11.00 14.56
CA GLN A 188 9.34 -9.89 14.91
C GLN A 188 7.88 -10.14 14.52
N GLU A 189 7.52 -11.36 14.10
CA GLU A 189 6.16 -11.72 13.66
C GLU A 189 5.10 -11.37 14.73
N ASN A 190 5.41 -11.62 16.01
CA ASN A 190 4.54 -11.27 17.13
C ASN A 190 4.29 -9.76 17.28
N ARG A 191 5.21 -8.89 16.83
CA ARG A 191 5.01 -7.44 16.80
C ARG A 191 4.22 -7.01 15.57
N LEU A 192 4.36 -7.74 14.47
CA LEU A 192 3.66 -7.49 13.21
C LEU A 192 2.16 -7.85 13.26
N ASN A 193 1.81 -8.85 14.06
CA ASN A 193 0.44 -9.33 14.23
C ASN A 193 -0.36 -8.57 15.31
N ARG A 194 0.27 -7.60 15.99
CA ARG A 194 -0.41 -6.73 16.95
C ARG A 194 -1.05 -5.54 16.26
N CYS A 195 -2.15 -5.08 16.84
CA CYS A 195 -2.81 -3.84 16.50
C CYS A 195 -2.78 -2.88 17.70
N ALA A 196 -3.06 -1.61 17.47
CA ALA A 196 -3.10 -0.57 18.49
C ALA A 196 -4.04 -0.90 19.66
N VAL A 197 -5.08 -1.69 19.42
CA VAL A 197 -6.09 -2.08 20.41
C VAL A 197 -5.80 -3.43 21.08
N THR A 198 -4.79 -4.20 20.64
CA THR A 198 -4.52 -5.56 21.15
C THR A 198 -4.36 -5.60 22.68
N GLU A 199 -3.63 -4.64 23.26
CA GLU A 199 -3.46 -4.57 24.73
C GLU A 199 -4.75 -4.24 25.47
N LEU A 200 -5.59 -3.37 24.90
CA LEU A 200 -6.88 -3.01 25.47
C LEU A 200 -7.87 -4.17 25.37
N ALA A 201 -7.86 -4.89 24.25
CA ALA A 201 -8.68 -6.07 24.00
C ALA A 201 -8.35 -7.20 24.99
N ALA A 202 -7.06 -7.43 25.25
CA ALA A 202 -6.62 -8.42 26.23
C ALA A 202 -7.04 -8.07 27.67
N ARG A 203 -7.16 -6.77 28.00
CA ARG A 203 -7.51 -6.32 29.36
C ARG A 203 -9.00 -6.28 29.64
N TYR A 204 -9.82 -5.89 28.66
CA TYR A 204 -11.25 -5.58 28.87
C TYR A 204 -12.22 -6.42 28.03
N PHE A 205 -11.76 -7.13 27.00
CA PHE A 205 -12.64 -7.78 26.01
C PHE A 205 -12.25 -9.25 25.74
N ASP A 206 -11.61 -9.91 26.69
CA ASP A 206 -11.20 -11.32 26.59
C ASP A 206 -10.40 -11.65 25.31
N GLY A 207 -9.62 -10.69 24.81
CA GLY A 207 -8.82 -10.83 23.58
C GLY A 207 -9.59 -10.60 22.27
N HIS A 208 -10.86 -10.20 22.31
CA HIS A 208 -11.65 -9.90 21.11
C HIS A 208 -11.31 -8.50 20.56
N GLU A 209 -10.28 -8.43 19.72
CA GLU A 209 -9.76 -7.17 19.14
C GLU A 209 -10.82 -6.35 18.39
N TRP A 210 -11.71 -7.03 17.66
CA TRP A 210 -12.74 -6.37 16.85
C TRP A 210 -13.77 -5.63 17.71
N ILE A 211 -14.16 -6.21 18.86
CA ILE A 211 -15.13 -5.59 19.77
C ILE A 211 -14.51 -4.35 20.42
N ALA A 212 -13.27 -4.49 20.89
CA ALA A 212 -12.52 -3.39 21.47
C ALA A 212 -12.33 -2.24 20.45
N ALA A 213 -12.00 -2.58 19.20
CA ALA A 213 -11.83 -1.61 18.13
C ALA A 213 -13.13 -0.83 17.84
N VAL A 214 -14.29 -1.49 17.83
CA VAL A 214 -15.59 -0.83 17.61
C VAL A 214 -15.88 0.19 18.72
N TRP A 215 -15.68 -0.16 19.99
CA TRP A 215 -15.93 0.76 21.10
C TRP A 215 -15.00 1.98 21.10
N VAL A 216 -13.71 1.75 20.85
CA VAL A 216 -12.73 2.84 20.75
C VAL A 216 -13.03 3.70 19.52
N ALA A 217 -13.36 3.11 18.38
CA ALA A 217 -13.73 3.82 17.16
C ALA A 217 -14.98 4.68 17.34
N LEU A 218 -16.00 4.20 18.08
CA LEU A 218 -17.19 4.99 18.42
C LEU A 218 -16.81 6.23 19.23
N PHE A 219 -15.95 6.08 20.24
CA PHE A 219 -15.49 7.20 21.06
C PHE A 219 -14.69 8.23 20.25
N ILE A 220 -13.73 7.76 19.44
CA ILE A 220 -12.95 8.60 18.53
C ILE A 220 -13.87 9.31 17.54
N SER A 221 -14.85 8.59 16.97
CA SER A 221 -15.81 9.15 16.01
C SER A 221 -16.64 10.28 16.61
N VAL A 222 -17.10 10.14 17.85
CA VAL A 222 -17.82 11.20 18.57
C VAL A 222 -16.94 12.43 18.71
N ILE A 223 -15.69 12.28 19.18
CA ILE A 223 -14.76 13.40 19.36
C ILE A 223 -14.49 14.12 18.03
N ILE A 224 -14.11 13.37 16.99
CA ILE A 224 -13.80 13.92 15.66
C ILE A 224 -15.02 14.60 15.07
N SER A 225 -16.20 13.97 15.17
CA SER A 225 -17.44 14.53 14.64
C SER A 225 -17.80 15.84 15.34
N VAL A 226 -17.72 15.88 16.67
CA VAL A 226 -17.99 17.11 17.44
C VAL A 226 -17.01 18.22 17.07
N MET A 227 -15.71 17.93 17.01
CA MET A 227 -14.69 18.91 16.61
C MET A 227 -14.91 19.45 15.19
N LEU A 228 -15.25 18.57 14.25
CA LEU A 228 -15.55 18.93 12.87
C LEU A 228 -16.81 19.81 12.78
N LEU A 229 -17.89 19.44 13.47
CA LEU A 229 -19.15 20.19 13.46
C LEU A 229 -18.98 21.59 14.09
N LEU A 230 -18.21 21.70 15.18
CA LEU A 230 -17.87 22.99 15.78
C LEU A 230 -17.03 23.84 14.83
N SER A 231 -16.09 23.23 14.10
CA SER A 231 -15.28 23.92 13.09
C SER A 231 -16.14 24.43 11.93
N ILE A 232 -17.08 23.62 11.44
CA ILE A 232 -18.03 24.01 10.38
C ILE A 232 -18.94 25.15 10.84
N GLN A 233 -19.44 25.12 12.09
CA GLN A 233 -20.29 26.19 12.64
C GLN A 233 -19.56 27.53 12.73
N ARG A 234 -18.25 27.53 12.96
CA ARG A 234 -17.44 28.75 13.03
C ARG A 234 -17.29 29.44 11.66
N ILE A 235 -17.37 28.68 10.56
CA ILE A 235 -17.19 29.20 9.21
C ILE A 235 -18.56 29.57 8.62
N SER A 236 -18.90 30.85 8.69
CA SER A 236 -20.16 31.38 8.17
C SER A 236 -20.33 31.14 6.66
N GLN A 237 -19.24 31.14 5.89
CA GLN A 237 -19.26 30.90 4.44
C GLN A 237 -19.80 29.50 4.07
N LEU A 238 -19.54 28.50 4.92
CA LEU A 238 -19.98 27.12 4.67
C LEU A 238 -21.50 26.98 4.71
N HIS A 239 -22.21 27.85 5.44
CA HIS A 239 -23.66 27.71 5.67
C HIS A 239 -24.49 27.76 4.38
N ARG A 240 -23.92 28.29 3.29
CA ARG A 240 -24.57 28.38 1.98
C ARG A 240 -24.31 27.18 1.07
N THR A 241 -23.35 26.32 1.42
CA THR A 241 -22.95 25.16 0.62
C THR A 241 -23.84 23.94 0.91
N GLU A 242 -23.99 23.04 -0.06
CA GLU A 242 -24.71 21.77 0.16
C GLU A 242 -24.02 20.90 1.21
N PHE A 243 -22.69 21.04 1.34
CA PHE A 243 -21.90 20.38 2.35
C PHE A 243 -22.42 20.65 3.77
N TYR A 244 -22.93 21.87 4.06
CA TYR A 244 -23.50 22.19 5.36
C TYR A 244 -24.81 21.46 5.66
N GLY A 245 -25.61 21.12 4.64
CA GLY A 245 -26.83 20.34 4.80
C GLY A 245 -26.54 18.90 5.23
N TYR A 246 -25.48 18.30 4.67
CA TYR A 246 -25.12 16.90 4.90
C TYR A 246 -23.97 16.69 5.90
N ARG A 247 -23.52 17.76 6.57
CA ARG A 247 -22.35 17.74 7.49
C ARG A 247 -22.42 16.66 8.57
N TRP A 248 -23.60 16.35 9.10
CA TRP A 248 -23.76 15.31 10.12
C TRP A 248 -23.46 13.92 9.58
N MET A 249 -23.99 13.59 8.40
CA MET A 249 -23.75 12.32 7.75
C MET A 249 -22.27 12.18 7.39
N PHE A 250 -21.66 13.24 6.83
CA PHE A 250 -20.24 13.26 6.55
C PHE A 250 -19.41 13.05 7.81
N ALA A 251 -19.64 13.84 8.87
CA ALA A 251 -18.85 13.80 10.10
C ALA A 251 -18.91 12.42 10.79
N ILE A 252 -20.11 11.87 10.97
CA ILE A 252 -20.31 10.59 11.66
C ILE A 252 -19.72 9.44 10.84
N ALA A 253 -20.00 9.38 9.54
CA ALA A 253 -19.57 8.28 8.70
C ALA A 253 -18.04 8.25 8.56
N THR A 254 -17.44 9.41 8.28
CA THR A 254 -15.98 9.51 8.10
C THR A 254 -15.23 9.40 9.43
N GLY A 255 -15.78 9.95 10.51
CA GLY A 255 -15.27 9.80 11.88
C GLY A 255 -15.22 8.35 12.35
N PHE A 256 -16.22 7.55 11.99
CA PHE A 256 -16.23 6.12 12.32
C PHE A 256 -15.19 5.33 11.52
N VAL A 257 -15.10 5.56 10.21
CA VAL A 257 -14.14 4.87 9.34
C VAL A 257 -12.69 5.18 9.77
N VAL A 258 -12.35 6.44 10.04
CA VAL A 258 -11.02 6.78 10.54
C VAL A 258 -10.76 6.19 11.93
N GLY A 259 -11.76 6.17 12.82
CA GLY A 259 -11.65 5.56 14.14
C GLY A 259 -11.34 4.07 14.10
N ILE A 260 -12.08 3.32 13.28
CA ILE A 260 -11.83 1.89 13.05
C ILE A 260 -10.43 1.69 12.46
N SER A 261 -10.09 2.46 11.44
CA SER A 261 -8.82 2.29 10.73
C SER A 261 -7.62 2.60 11.66
N ALA A 262 -7.74 3.62 12.52
CA ALA A 262 -6.74 3.93 13.53
C ALA A 262 -6.56 2.80 14.57
N CYS A 263 -7.65 2.12 14.95
CA CYS A 263 -7.62 1.01 15.90
C CYS A 263 -6.87 -0.22 15.36
N PHE A 264 -6.95 -0.47 14.05
CA PHE A 264 -6.28 -1.60 13.41
C PHE A 264 -4.83 -1.32 13.01
N THR A 265 -4.34 -0.08 13.16
CA THR A 265 -2.92 0.23 12.89
C THR A 265 -2.00 -0.61 13.78
N PRO A 266 -0.74 -0.88 13.35
CA PRO A 266 0.15 -1.80 14.08
C PRO A 266 0.44 -1.38 15.52
N ASP A 267 0.69 -0.08 15.73
CA ASP A 267 0.96 0.50 17.05
C ASP A 267 0.07 1.74 17.26
N TRP A 268 -0.23 2.06 18.53
CA TRP A 268 -1.00 3.26 18.88
C TRP A 268 -0.40 4.57 18.34
N GLN A 269 0.93 4.63 18.19
CA GLN A 269 1.63 5.77 17.60
C GLN A 269 1.21 6.01 16.15
N TYR A 270 1.11 4.95 15.34
CA TYR A 270 0.63 5.05 13.97
C TYR A 270 -0.86 5.44 13.93
N GLY A 271 -1.66 4.95 14.89
CA GLY A 271 -3.04 5.38 15.08
C GLY A 271 -3.17 6.89 15.30
N VAL A 272 -2.36 7.46 16.20
CA VAL A 272 -2.38 8.92 16.45
C VAL A 272 -1.91 9.71 15.23
N VAL A 273 -0.82 9.30 14.58
CA VAL A 273 -0.35 9.97 13.36
C VAL A 273 -1.39 9.89 12.24
N MET A 274 -2.10 8.76 12.13
CA MET A 274 -3.21 8.62 11.19
C MET A 274 -4.34 9.62 11.48
N LEU A 275 -4.70 9.82 12.76
CA LEU A 275 -5.67 10.83 13.15
C LEU A 275 -5.18 12.25 12.81
N ILE A 276 -3.89 12.55 13.00
CA ILE A 276 -3.30 13.84 12.59
C ILE A 276 -3.41 14.02 11.06
N LYS A 277 -3.03 13.01 10.26
CA LYS A 277 -3.16 13.03 8.79
C LYS A 277 -4.60 13.25 8.34
N TYR A 278 -5.55 12.63 9.04
CA TYR A 278 -6.97 12.80 8.76
C TYR A 278 -7.49 14.19 9.11
N VAL A 279 -7.05 14.77 10.23
CA VAL A 279 -7.37 16.17 10.60
C VAL A 279 -6.82 17.14 9.55
N VAL A 280 -5.59 16.93 9.08
CA VAL A 280 -5.01 17.72 7.97
C VAL A 280 -5.88 17.60 6.71
N PHE A 281 -6.30 16.38 6.35
CA PHE A 281 -7.19 16.14 5.20
C PHE A 281 -8.54 16.87 5.34
N ILE A 282 -9.15 16.86 6.54
CA ILE A 282 -10.38 17.60 6.83
C ILE A 282 -10.16 19.10 6.63
N PHE A 283 -9.08 19.67 7.15
CA PHE A 283 -8.82 21.10 7.01
C PHE A 283 -8.59 21.49 5.55
N LEU A 284 -7.89 20.65 4.78
CA LEU A 284 -7.72 20.87 3.35
C LEU A 284 -9.05 20.76 2.58
N THR A 285 -9.90 19.81 2.94
CA THR A 285 -11.25 19.66 2.40
C THR A 285 -12.10 20.89 2.72
N LEU A 286 -12.03 21.37 3.95
CA LEU A 286 -12.77 22.55 4.38
C LEU A 286 -12.29 23.80 3.62
N HIS A 287 -10.97 23.93 3.47
CA HIS A 287 -10.36 24.99 2.67
C HIS A 287 -10.82 24.94 1.21
N SER A 288 -10.82 23.77 0.57
CA SER A 288 -11.27 23.64 -0.82
C SER A 288 -12.76 23.91 -1.01
N THR A 289 -13.60 23.62 0.00
CA THR A 289 -15.03 23.96 -0.06
C THR A 289 -15.31 25.46 0.11
N VAL A 290 -14.47 26.18 0.88
CA VAL A 290 -14.59 27.64 1.05
C VAL A 290 -13.99 28.39 -0.14
N CYS A 291 -12.82 27.93 -0.60
CA CYS A 291 -12.02 28.53 -1.64
C CYS A 291 -11.84 27.54 -2.80
N PRO A 292 -12.82 27.46 -3.72
CA PRO A 292 -12.66 26.63 -4.92
C PRO A 292 -11.53 27.18 -5.79
N MET A 293 -10.85 26.28 -6.53
CA MET A 293 -9.69 26.63 -7.39
C MET A 293 -9.97 27.75 -8.40
N ASN A 294 -11.23 27.97 -8.76
CA ASN A 294 -11.66 28.97 -9.74
C ASN A 294 -11.72 30.41 -9.17
N LYS A 295 -11.60 30.62 -7.85
CA LYS A 295 -11.66 31.96 -7.23
C LYS A 295 -10.35 32.27 -6.51
N PRO A 296 -9.36 32.89 -7.19
CA PRO A 296 -8.05 33.18 -6.59
C PRO A 296 -8.12 34.25 -5.49
N ASP A 297 -9.14 35.11 -5.49
CA ASP A 297 -9.31 36.21 -4.51
C ASP A 297 -10.07 35.77 -3.24
N CYS A 298 -9.80 34.57 -2.73
CA CYS A 298 -10.37 34.15 -1.45
C CYS A 298 -9.43 34.53 -0.30
N ASP A 299 -9.81 35.54 0.48
CA ASP A 299 -9.10 35.94 1.69
C ASP A 299 -9.43 34.99 2.87
N PHE A 300 -9.04 33.72 2.73
CA PHE A 300 -9.10 32.76 3.82
C PHE A 300 -7.74 32.70 4.54
N GLN A 301 -7.73 33.04 5.83
CA GLN A 301 -6.50 33.24 6.64
C GLN A 301 -5.52 32.05 6.64
N MET A 302 -5.97 30.82 6.40
CA MET A 302 -5.09 29.65 6.33
C MET A 302 -5.01 29.08 4.92
N GLY A 303 -3.93 29.41 4.21
CA GLY A 303 -3.61 28.76 2.94
C GLY A 303 -3.30 27.28 3.08
N THR A 304 -3.42 26.53 1.98
CA THR A 304 -3.09 25.08 1.92
C THR A 304 -1.68 24.77 2.41
N SER A 305 -0.70 25.62 2.09
CA SER A 305 0.68 25.49 2.54
C SER A 305 0.82 25.54 4.06
N HIS A 306 0.03 26.39 4.73
CA HIS A 306 0.01 26.50 6.19
C HIS A 306 -0.59 25.23 6.82
N VAL A 307 -1.65 24.68 6.23
CA VAL A 307 -2.27 23.44 6.70
C VAL A 307 -1.28 22.27 6.61
N PHE A 308 -0.54 22.13 5.50
CA PHE A 308 0.54 21.14 5.41
C PHE A 308 1.67 21.37 6.39
N LEU A 309 2.11 22.62 6.56
CA LEU A 309 3.20 22.97 7.48
C LEU A 309 2.83 22.66 8.94
N ILE A 310 1.60 23.00 9.35
CA ILE A 310 1.07 22.65 10.67
C ILE A 310 0.99 21.12 10.81
N GLY A 311 0.54 20.42 9.77
CA GLY A 311 0.52 18.96 9.73
C GLY A 311 1.91 18.33 9.91
N PHE A 312 2.91 18.81 9.17
CA PHE A 312 4.30 18.35 9.30
C PHE A 312 4.85 18.62 10.69
N LEU A 313 4.62 19.82 11.24
CA LEU A 313 5.05 20.18 12.58
C LEU A 313 4.39 19.28 13.64
N ALA A 314 3.09 19.01 13.52
CA ALA A 314 2.37 18.14 14.44
C ALA A 314 2.91 16.70 14.41
N VAL A 315 3.16 16.14 13.23
CA VAL A 315 3.77 14.81 13.07
C VAL A 315 5.20 14.79 13.63
N LEU A 316 5.99 15.82 13.37
CA LEU A 316 7.36 15.95 13.88
C LEU A 316 7.37 15.97 15.41
N VAL A 317 6.62 16.88 16.03
CA VAL A 317 6.55 17.02 17.48
C VAL A 317 6.06 15.72 18.12
N PHE A 318 5.04 15.09 17.54
CA PHE A 318 4.53 13.82 18.06
C PHE A 318 5.57 12.69 17.97
N ARG A 319 6.27 12.53 16.84
CA ARG A 319 7.28 11.48 16.67
C ARG A 319 8.49 11.68 17.56
N PHE A 320 8.98 12.91 17.71
CA PHE A 320 10.07 13.19 18.65
C PHE A 320 9.67 12.99 20.11
N ALA A 321 8.41 13.28 20.48
CA ALA A 321 7.93 13.06 21.84
C ALA A 321 7.66 11.57 22.17
N SER A 322 7.34 10.75 21.16
CA SER A 322 6.91 9.37 21.36
C SER A 322 7.99 8.31 21.08
N SER A 323 9.00 8.63 20.28
CA SER A 323 10.04 7.67 19.88
C SER A 323 11.10 7.51 20.97
N ARG A 324 11.69 6.31 21.06
CA ARG A 324 12.72 6.01 22.09
C ARG A 324 14.12 6.47 21.69
N SER A 325 14.41 6.47 20.40
CA SER A 325 15.70 6.91 19.86
C SER A 325 15.52 7.96 18.77
N ASN A 326 16.53 8.82 18.60
CA ASN A 326 16.53 9.87 17.58
C ASN A 326 16.52 9.28 16.16
N ALA A 327 17.21 8.14 15.95
CA ALA A 327 17.22 7.44 14.67
C ALA A 327 15.83 6.88 14.32
N GLU A 328 15.14 6.27 15.29
CA GLU A 328 13.76 5.81 15.11
C GLU A 328 12.81 6.97 14.81
N ALA A 329 12.93 8.08 15.56
CA ALA A 329 12.11 9.27 15.35
C ALA A 329 12.27 9.81 13.93
N PHE A 330 13.50 9.89 13.43
CA PHE A 330 13.81 10.39 12.09
C PHE A 330 13.24 9.48 11.00
N VAL A 331 13.47 8.17 11.07
CA VAL A 331 12.98 7.22 10.06
C VAL A 331 11.45 7.21 10.02
N THR A 332 10.79 7.18 11.18
CA THR A 332 9.33 7.19 11.26
C THR A 332 8.72 8.50 10.80
N PHE A 333 9.33 9.64 11.15
CA PHE A 333 8.92 10.95 10.65
C PHE A 333 8.99 11.03 9.13
N MET A 334 10.09 10.59 8.50
CA MET A 334 10.23 10.62 7.05
C MET A 334 9.19 9.74 6.35
N LEU A 335 8.93 8.53 6.87
CA LEU A 335 7.86 7.67 6.38
C LEU A 335 6.49 8.32 6.54
N ASP A 336 6.24 9.04 7.63
CA ASP A 336 4.96 9.70 7.84
C ASP A 336 4.76 10.93 6.94
N VAL A 337 5.82 11.69 6.67
CA VAL A 337 5.82 12.79 5.70
C VAL A 337 5.49 12.27 4.32
N VAL A 338 6.10 11.15 3.90
CA VAL A 338 5.76 10.49 2.64
C VAL A 338 4.28 10.12 2.60
N GLY A 339 3.75 9.50 3.65
CA GLY A 339 2.32 9.16 3.71
C GLY A 339 1.41 10.38 3.68
N LEU A 340 1.78 11.48 4.34
CA LEU A 340 1.01 12.73 4.35
C LEU A 340 0.99 13.38 2.96
N VAL A 341 2.13 13.49 2.29
CA VAL A 341 2.19 14.11 0.95
C VAL A 341 1.55 13.20 -0.10
N TYR A 342 1.91 11.91 -0.08
CA TYR A 342 1.43 10.93 -1.04
C TYR A 342 -0.07 10.73 -0.91
N ILE A 343 -0.58 10.35 0.28
CA ILE A 343 -1.98 9.94 0.46
C ILE A 343 -2.87 11.14 0.70
N THR A 344 -2.64 11.85 1.81
CA THR A 344 -3.47 12.99 2.19
C THR A 344 -3.39 14.11 1.16
N GLY A 345 -2.20 14.39 0.63
CA GLY A 345 -2.02 15.47 -0.33
C GLY A 345 -2.66 15.23 -1.69
N SER A 346 -2.41 14.08 -2.31
CA SER A 346 -2.99 13.79 -3.63
C SER A 346 -4.51 13.63 -3.59
N LEU A 347 -5.07 12.97 -2.57
CA LEU A 347 -6.52 12.85 -2.40
C LEU A 347 -7.16 14.20 -2.05
N SER A 348 -6.45 15.09 -1.36
CA SER A 348 -6.94 16.45 -1.14
C SER A 348 -7.04 17.24 -2.44
N ILE A 349 -6.12 17.04 -3.40
CA ILE A 349 -6.22 17.67 -4.73
C ILE A 349 -7.46 17.14 -5.47
N LEU A 350 -7.74 15.84 -5.35
CA LEU A 350 -8.95 15.24 -5.94
C LEU A 350 -10.23 15.85 -5.36
N VAL A 351 -10.28 16.08 -4.05
CA VAL A 351 -11.40 16.80 -3.39
C VAL A 351 -11.47 18.26 -3.81
N SER A 352 -10.33 18.89 -4.10
CA SER A 352 -10.29 20.28 -4.55
C SER A 352 -10.95 20.51 -5.92
N PHE A 353 -11.25 19.46 -6.68
CA PHE A 353 -12.09 19.56 -7.89
C PHE A 353 -13.57 19.68 -7.60
N VAL A 354 -14.01 19.33 -6.41
CA VAL A 354 -15.43 19.37 -6.05
C VAL A 354 -15.81 20.84 -5.86
N ASP A 355 -16.35 21.43 -6.92
CA ASP A 355 -16.81 22.81 -6.96
C ASP A 355 -18.35 22.86 -7.07
N ASP A 356 -19.00 23.49 -6.10
CA ASP A 356 -20.45 23.65 -6.05
C ASP A 356 -20.98 24.58 -7.16
N ASP A 357 -20.16 25.52 -7.65
CA ASP A 357 -20.55 26.49 -8.68
C ASP A 357 -20.52 25.86 -10.08
N ILE A 358 -19.58 24.95 -10.36
CA ILE A 358 -19.41 24.31 -11.68
C ILE A 358 -19.58 22.78 -11.60
N ARG A 359 -20.69 22.35 -11.00
CA ARG A 359 -20.98 20.93 -10.70
C ARG A 359 -20.89 19.99 -11.89
N ILE A 360 -21.41 20.43 -13.04
CA ILE A 360 -21.46 19.59 -14.24
C ILE A 360 -20.05 19.37 -14.79
N LEU A 361 -19.19 20.40 -14.77
CA LEU A 361 -17.85 20.32 -15.33
C LEU A 361 -16.95 19.40 -14.52
N TYR A 362 -16.90 19.53 -13.20
CA TYR A 362 -16.02 18.66 -12.41
C TYR A 362 -16.45 17.20 -12.48
N ARG A 363 -17.77 16.90 -12.53
CA ARG A 363 -18.25 15.51 -12.67
C ARG A 363 -17.77 14.89 -13.97
N LYS A 364 -17.92 15.62 -15.08
CA LYS A 364 -17.41 15.21 -16.40
C LYS A 364 -15.91 14.95 -16.34
N LEU A 365 -15.15 15.83 -15.69
CA LEU A 365 -13.70 15.71 -15.56
C LEU A 365 -13.26 14.53 -14.68
N LEU A 366 -13.90 14.29 -13.55
CA LEU A 366 -13.63 13.14 -12.69
C LEU A 366 -13.92 11.82 -13.41
N ILE A 367 -15.04 11.75 -14.13
CA ILE A 367 -15.41 10.58 -14.93
C ILE A 367 -14.37 10.37 -16.04
N ALA A 368 -14.00 11.42 -16.77
CA ALA A 368 -12.97 11.35 -17.80
C ALA A 368 -11.64 10.85 -17.24
N LEU A 369 -11.18 11.41 -16.11
CA LEU A 369 -9.95 10.99 -15.43
C LEU A 369 -9.98 9.50 -15.08
N LEU A 370 -11.08 9.02 -14.51
CA LEU A 370 -11.23 7.63 -14.10
C LEU A 370 -11.18 6.68 -15.30
N TYR A 371 -11.87 7.02 -16.40
CA TYR A 371 -11.82 6.24 -17.64
C TYR A 371 -10.45 6.26 -18.30
N ILE A 372 -9.72 7.38 -18.26
CA ILE A 372 -8.36 7.48 -18.78
C ILE A 372 -7.43 6.54 -18.01
N VAL A 373 -7.50 6.54 -16.66
CA VAL A 373 -6.68 5.66 -15.81
C VAL A 373 -7.01 4.19 -16.11
N TRP A 374 -8.30 3.81 -16.12
CA TRP A 374 -8.71 2.43 -16.40
C TRP A 374 -8.37 1.96 -17.81
N ALA A 375 -8.52 2.83 -18.81
CA ALA A 375 -8.14 2.54 -20.18
C ALA A 375 -6.61 2.40 -20.31
N SER A 376 -5.84 3.25 -19.63
CA SER A 376 -4.39 3.15 -19.54
C SER A 376 -3.94 1.81 -18.96
N ASP A 377 -4.52 1.37 -17.83
CA ASP A 377 -4.20 0.08 -17.20
C ASP A 377 -4.57 -1.11 -18.09
N THR A 378 -5.72 -0.99 -18.78
CA THR A 378 -6.18 -2.01 -19.72
C THR A 378 -5.26 -2.07 -20.94
N GLY A 379 -4.90 -0.92 -21.50
CA GLY A 379 -3.99 -0.81 -22.64
C GLY A 379 -2.59 -1.35 -22.33
N ALA A 380 -2.08 -1.03 -21.14
CA ALA A 380 -0.85 -1.58 -20.60
C ALA A 380 -0.85 -3.11 -20.59
N TYR A 381 -1.90 -3.69 -20.02
CA TYR A 381 -2.04 -5.14 -19.90
C TYR A 381 -2.24 -5.81 -21.26
N LEU A 382 -3.05 -5.24 -22.15
CA LEU A 382 -3.32 -5.78 -23.48
C LEU A 382 -2.07 -5.75 -24.35
N VAL A 383 -1.35 -4.63 -24.40
CA VAL A 383 -0.11 -4.51 -25.17
C VAL A 383 0.97 -5.42 -24.59
N GLY A 384 1.17 -5.42 -23.27
CA GLY A 384 2.15 -6.29 -22.62
C GLY A 384 1.87 -7.79 -22.80
N LYS A 385 0.58 -8.19 -22.92
CA LYS A 385 0.18 -9.58 -23.17
C LYS A 385 0.25 -9.96 -24.65
N THR A 386 -0.14 -9.07 -25.55
CA THR A 386 -0.07 -9.32 -27.00
C THR A 386 1.38 -9.45 -27.45
N LEU A 387 2.27 -8.56 -27.00
CA LEU A 387 3.70 -8.65 -27.33
C LEU A 387 4.36 -9.92 -26.79
N ALA A 388 3.95 -10.38 -25.60
CA ALA A 388 4.39 -11.68 -25.09
C ALA A 388 3.84 -12.86 -25.89
N PHE A 389 2.60 -12.77 -26.38
CA PHE A 389 2.03 -13.80 -27.24
C PHE A 389 2.75 -13.88 -28.59
N PHE A 390 3.19 -12.74 -29.13
CA PHE A 390 3.97 -12.68 -30.36
C PHE A 390 5.47 -13.03 -30.17
N ASN A 391 5.87 -13.51 -28.98
CA ASN A 391 7.27 -13.81 -28.64
C ASN A 391 8.23 -12.66 -29.01
N TYR A 392 7.81 -11.42 -28.71
CA TYR A 392 8.64 -10.26 -28.99
C TYR A 392 9.98 -10.38 -28.23
N PRO A 393 11.13 -10.30 -28.93
CA PRO A 393 12.43 -10.69 -28.36
C PRO A 393 13.00 -9.67 -27.38
N TYR A 394 12.55 -8.41 -27.44
CA TYR A 394 13.04 -7.35 -26.57
C TYR A 394 12.04 -7.14 -25.45
N TYR A 395 12.41 -7.47 -24.21
CA TYR A 395 11.63 -7.11 -23.04
C TYR A 395 12.43 -6.06 -22.25
N ASN A 396 11.97 -4.81 -22.31
CA ASN A 396 12.59 -3.69 -21.62
C ASN A 396 11.78 -3.31 -20.38
N PRO A 397 12.12 -3.85 -19.18
CA PRO A 397 11.43 -3.48 -17.95
C PRO A 397 11.69 -2.01 -17.62
N LEU A 398 10.62 -1.30 -17.27
CA LEU A 398 10.66 0.12 -16.90
C LEU A 398 11.44 0.33 -15.59
N ALA A 399 11.36 -0.65 -14.68
CA ALA A 399 12.13 -0.69 -13.46
C ALA A 399 12.36 -2.15 -13.03
N ALA A 400 13.46 -2.73 -13.50
CA ALA A 400 13.79 -4.14 -13.31
C ALA A 400 13.80 -4.59 -11.83
N HIS A 401 14.18 -3.69 -10.93
CA HIS A 401 14.27 -3.94 -9.48
C HIS A 401 12.94 -3.73 -8.73
N LEU A 402 11.89 -3.20 -9.36
CA LEU A 402 10.65 -2.76 -8.70
C LEU A 402 9.43 -3.59 -9.10
N SER A 403 9.27 -3.83 -10.41
CA SER A 403 8.09 -4.51 -10.93
C SER A 403 8.38 -5.27 -12.22
N LYS A 404 8.03 -6.56 -12.22
CA LYS A 404 8.04 -7.43 -13.40
C LYS A 404 7.01 -7.06 -14.46
N ASN A 405 5.89 -6.45 -14.07
CA ASN A 405 4.76 -6.26 -14.99
C ASN A 405 4.77 -4.89 -15.67
N LYS A 406 5.85 -4.11 -15.52
CA LYS A 406 5.96 -2.76 -16.06
C LYS A 406 7.11 -2.69 -17.05
N ASP A 407 6.76 -2.56 -18.32
CA ASP A 407 7.65 -2.45 -19.47
C ASP A 407 7.37 -1.15 -20.26
N TYR A 408 8.38 -0.68 -20.99
CA TYR A 408 8.24 0.50 -21.85
C TYR A 408 7.15 0.30 -22.91
N GLU A 409 7.05 -0.90 -23.46
CA GLU A 409 6.03 -1.29 -24.42
C GLU A 409 4.60 -1.17 -23.87
N GLY A 410 4.38 -1.68 -22.65
CA GLY A 410 3.11 -1.49 -21.96
C GLY A 410 2.83 -0.02 -21.65
N THR A 411 3.85 0.82 -21.44
CA THR A 411 3.65 2.27 -21.28
C THR A 411 3.19 2.93 -22.58
N VAL A 412 3.74 2.52 -23.73
CA VAL A 412 3.24 2.99 -25.04
C VAL A 412 1.79 2.58 -25.23
N GLY A 413 1.44 1.33 -24.90
CA GLY A 413 0.05 0.85 -24.89
C GLY A 413 -0.86 1.67 -23.99
N ALA A 414 -0.41 1.97 -22.78
CA ALA A 414 -1.13 2.81 -21.83
C ALA A 414 -1.42 4.21 -22.39
N ILE A 415 -0.43 4.83 -23.04
CA ILE A 415 -0.57 6.16 -23.65
C ILE A 415 -1.59 6.13 -24.79
N VAL A 416 -1.48 5.16 -25.71
CA VAL A 416 -2.40 5.05 -26.85
C VAL A 416 -3.84 4.85 -26.38
N PHE A 417 -4.07 3.92 -25.46
CA PHE A 417 -5.42 3.68 -24.93
C PHE A 417 -5.93 4.85 -24.08
N GLY A 418 -5.07 5.53 -23.33
CA GLY A 418 -5.43 6.74 -22.58
C GLY A 418 -5.86 7.88 -23.51
N ILE A 419 -5.15 8.12 -24.62
CA ILE A 419 -5.54 9.10 -25.64
C ILE A 419 -6.89 8.74 -26.25
N MET A 420 -7.09 7.48 -26.64
CA MET A 420 -8.38 7.02 -27.18
C MET A 420 -9.53 7.23 -26.19
N ALA A 421 -9.30 6.96 -24.91
CA ALA A 421 -10.28 7.21 -23.85
C ALA A 421 -10.56 8.71 -23.67
N MET A 422 -9.55 9.58 -23.74
CA MET A 422 -9.75 11.03 -23.71
C MET A 422 -10.57 11.52 -24.91
N ILE A 423 -10.31 11.02 -26.12
CA ILE A 423 -11.08 11.39 -27.32
C ILE A 423 -12.54 10.99 -27.14
N ALA A 424 -12.79 9.73 -26.77
CA ALA A 424 -14.14 9.23 -26.53
C ALA A 424 -14.85 9.99 -25.39
N ALA A 425 -14.15 10.27 -24.29
CA ALA A 425 -14.70 11.04 -23.17
C ALA A 425 -14.97 12.49 -23.56
N SER A 426 -14.10 13.11 -24.36
CA SER A 426 -14.29 14.46 -24.89
C SER A 426 -15.54 14.56 -25.75
N ASP A 427 -15.78 13.57 -26.62
CA ASP A 427 -16.94 13.57 -27.53
C ASP A 427 -18.26 13.31 -26.78
N VAL A 428 -18.25 12.43 -25.77
CA VAL A 428 -19.46 12.09 -25.00
C VAL A 428 -19.78 13.13 -23.93
N LEU A 429 -18.75 13.68 -23.28
CA LEU A 429 -18.91 14.57 -22.12
C LEU A 429 -18.77 16.05 -22.48
N ASP A 430 -18.40 16.39 -23.71
CA ASP A 430 -18.17 17.77 -24.17
C ASP A 430 -17.17 18.50 -23.25
N LEU A 431 -15.95 17.96 -23.18
CA LEU A 431 -14.87 18.50 -22.33
C LEU A 431 -14.29 19.79 -22.94
N PRO A 432 -13.98 20.83 -22.13
CA PRO A 432 -13.44 22.08 -22.65
C PRO A 432 -12.00 21.93 -23.16
N GLY A 433 -11.56 22.87 -24.01
CA GLY A 433 -10.16 22.96 -24.45
C GLY A 433 -9.86 22.38 -25.82
N SER A 434 -8.71 22.79 -26.37
CA SER A 434 -8.23 22.35 -27.68
C SER A 434 -7.86 20.86 -27.68
N PHE A 435 -7.94 20.22 -28.85
CA PHE A 435 -7.49 18.82 -29.02
C PHE A 435 -6.04 18.62 -28.55
N GLY A 436 -5.14 19.55 -28.89
CA GLY A 436 -3.74 19.51 -28.47
C GLY A 436 -3.57 19.56 -26.94
N THR A 437 -4.35 20.42 -26.27
CA THR A 437 -4.35 20.52 -24.80
C THR A 437 -4.82 19.22 -24.15
N LYS A 438 -5.95 18.66 -24.62
CA LYS A 438 -6.52 17.40 -24.11
C LYS A 438 -5.53 16.25 -24.23
N VAL A 439 -4.92 16.07 -25.40
CA VAL A 439 -3.93 15.01 -25.64
C VAL A 439 -2.70 15.20 -24.76
N THR A 440 -2.15 16.42 -24.69
CA THR A 440 -0.94 16.72 -23.91
C THR A 440 -1.13 16.38 -22.43
N TYR A 441 -2.22 16.87 -21.81
CA TYR A 441 -2.50 16.58 -20.40
C TYR A 441 -2.81 15.10 -20.16
N THR A 442 -3.43 14.41 -21.12
CA THR A 442 -3.66 12.96 -21.04
C THR A 442 -2.35 12.19 -21.01
N VAL A 443 -1.41 12.50 -21.91
CA VAL A 443 -0.10 11.83 -21.95
C VAL A 443 0.64 12.03 -20.64
N ILE A 444 0.68 13.27 -20.13
CA ILE A 444 1.35 13.58 -18.87
C ILE A 444 0.65 12.87 -17.69
N ALA A 445 -0.69 12.82 -17.67
CA ALA A 445 -1.45 12.15 -16.62
C ALA A 445 -1.23 10.62 -16.63
N VAL A 446 -1.17 9.99 -17.80
CA VAL A 446 -0.86 8.56 -17.95
C VAL A 446 0.56 8.27 -17.45
N ILE A 447 1.55 9.09 -17.83
CA ILE A 447 2.92 8.94 -17.36
C ILE A 447 2.98 9.11 -15.83
N ALA A 448 2.31 10.13 -15.29
CA ALA A 448 2.23 10.34 -13.85
C ALA A 448 1.58 9.15 -13.14
N GLY A 449 0.47 8.61 -13.67
CA GLY A 449 -0.17 7.41 -13.13
C GLY A 449 0.78 6.21 -13.10
N ARG A 450 1.54 5.97 -14.17
CA ARG A 450 2.56 4.91 -14.20
C ARG A 450 3.67 5.12 -13.17
N LEU A 451 4.07 6.37 -12.92
CA LEU A 451 5.00 6.71 -11.85
C LEU A 451 4.39 6.44 -10.46
N GLY A 452 3.10 6.72 -10.28
CA GLY A 452 2.35 6.38 -9.08
C GLY A 452 2.40 4.89 -8.76
N ASP A 453 2.08 4.03 -9.74
CA ASP A 453 2.17 2.59 -9.52
C ASP A 453 3.60 2.17 -9.16
N LEU A 454 4.61 2.76 -9.82
CA LEU A 454 6.02 2.43 -9.56
C LEU A 454 6.43 2.83 -8.15
N PHE A 455 6.00 4.01 -7.70
CA PHE A 455 6.22 4.49 -6.34
C PHE A 455 5.59 3.55 -5.32
N GLU A 456 4.36 3.10 -5.58
CA GLU A 456 3.66 2.16 -4.71
C GLU A 456 4.34 0.77 -4.69
N SER A 457 4.78 0.29 -5.86
CA SER A 457 5.60 -0.92 -5.96
C SER A 457 6.90 -0.81 -5.15
N LEU A 458 7.54 0.37 -5.14
CA LEU A 458 8.75 0.62 -4.35
C LEU A 458 8.49 0.44 -2.86
N LEU A 459 7.42 1.05 -2.35
CA LEU A 459 7.05 0.92 -0.95
C LEU A 459 6.77 -0.55 -0.58
N LYS A 460 6.10 -1.31 -1.46
CA LYS A 460 5.85 -2.74 -1.28
C LYS A 460 7.13 -3.56 -1.22
N ARG A 461 8.10 -3.32 -2.11
CA ARG A 461 9.42 -4.00 -2.06
C ARG A 461 10.24 -3.60 -0.85
N ALA A 462 10.20 -2.33 -0.45
CA ALA A 462 10.88 -1.86 0.75
C ALA A 462 10.37 -2.62 2.00
N ALA A 463 9.06 -2.87 2.07
CA ALA A 463 8.41 -3.62 3.14
C ALA A 463 8.46 -5.15 3.00
N GLY A 464 9.00 -5.68 1.89
CA GLY A 464 9.02 -7.11 1.61
C GLY A 464 7.64 -7.73 1.43
N VAL A 465 6.69 -7.00 0.84
CA VAL A 465 5.34 -7.51 0.52
C VAL A 465 5.03 -7.34 -0.96
N LYS A 466 4.03 -8.07 -1.44
CA LYS A 466 3.56 -7.99 -2.83
C LYS A 466 2.33 -7.11 -3.00
N ASP A 467 1.43 -7.16 -2.03
CA ASP A 467 0.16 -6.42 -2.00
C ASP A 467 0.20 -5.46 -0.78
N SER A 468 -0.39 -4.26 -0.90
CA SER A 468 -0.39 -3.26 0.18
C SER A 468 -1.27 -3.66 1.37
N GLY A 469 -2.30 -4.47 1.11
CA GLY A 469 -3.29 -4.90 2.10
C GLY A 469 -4.13 -6.09 1.64
N LYS A 470 -4.99 -6.58 2.54
CA LYS A 470 -5.96 -7.67 2.26
C LYS A 470 -7.41 -7.22 2.40
N LEU A 471 -7.65 -5.91 2.44
CA LEU A 471 -8.96 -5.36 2.79
C LEU A 471 -10.03 -5.72 1.75
N ILE A 472 -9.67 -5.83 0.46
CA ILE A 472 -10.57 -6.27 -0.59
C ILE A 472 -10.25 -7.73 -0.96
N PRO A 473 -11.06 -8.71 -0.51
CA PRO A 473 -10.77 -10.12 -0.72
C PRO A 473 -10.66 -10.45 -2.22
N GLY A 474 -9.51 -11.01 -2.61
CA GLY A 474 -9.20 -11.40 -3.99
C GLY A 474 -8.74 -10.26 -4.92
N HIS A 475 -8.68 -9.01 -4.46
CA HIS A 475 -8.39 -7.84 -5.30
C HIS A 475 -7.16 -7.01 -4.88
N GLY A 476 -6.49 -7.36 -3.78
CA GLY A 476 -5.35 -6.60 -3.24
C GLY A 476 -5.78 -5.56 -2.21
N GLY A 477 -4.91 -4.60 -1.93
CA GLY A 477 -5.24 -3.46 -1.07
C GLY A 477 -5.98 -2.35 -1.81
N ALA A 478 -6.52 -1.41 -1.04
CA ALA A 478 -7.12 -0.20 -1.58
C ALA A 478 -6.06 0.72 -2.21
N LEU A 479 -4.86 0.76 -1.65
CA LEU A 479 -3.75 1.57 -2.16
C LEU A 479 -3.31 1.12 -3.56
N ASP A 480 -3.30 -0.20 -3.81
CA ASP A 480 -2.98 -0.82 -5.11
C ASP A 480 -3.97 -0.42 -6.24
N ARG A 481 -5.07 0.25 -5.90
CA ARG A 481 -6.17 0.59 -6.84
C ARG A 481 -6.26 2.07 -7.16
N ILE A 482 -5.68 2.90 -6.31
CA ILE A 482 -5.78 4.36 -6.43
C ILE A 482 -4.42 5.03 -6.62
N ASP A 483 -3.33 4.27 -6.59
CA ASP A 483 -1.96 4.73 -6.83
C ASP A 483 -1.78 5.50 -8.15
N ALA A 484 -2.23 4.91 -9.27
CA ALA A 484 -2.25 5.59 -10.57
C ALA A 484 -3.12 6.86 -10.53
N LEU A 485 -4.32 6.75 -9.93
CA LEU A 485 -5.30 7.84 -9.88
C LEU A 485 -4.75 9.04 -9.10
N MET A 486 -4.09 8.80 -7.97
CA MET A 486 -3.54 9.83 -7.09
C MET A 486 -2.52 10.71 -7.83
N PHE A 487 -1.63 10.11 -8.61
CA PHE A 487 -0.67 10.87 -9.41
C PHE A 487 -1.30 11.52 -10.64
N ALA A 488 -2.20 10.82 -11.34
CA ALA A 488 -2.89 11.37 -12.51
C ALA A 488 -3.72 12.62 -12.15
N THR A 489 -4.34 12.63 -10.97
CA THR A 489 -5.12 13.75 -10.42
C THR A 489 -4.28 15.03 -10.33
N ILE A 490 -3.01 14.95 -9.91
CA ILE A 490 -2.13 16.13 -9.78
C ILE A 490 -1.98 16.84 -11.14
N VAL A 491 -1.81 16.08 -12.22
CA VAL A 491 -1.67 16.62 -13.57
C VAL A 491 -3.01 17.17 -14.06
N PHE A 492 -4.08 16.40 -13.87
CA PHE A 492 -5.42 16.79 -14.29
C PHE A 492 -5.91 18.05 -13.58
N SER A 493 -5.37 18.34 -12.39
CA SER A 493 -5.70 19.57 -11.67
C SER A 493 -5.31 20.85 -12.37
N ARG A 494 -4.17 20.80 -13.05
CA ARG A 494 -3.70 21.92 -13.86
C ARG A 494 -4.52 22.07 -15.13
N TYR A 495 -4.98 20.96 -15.70
CA TYR A 495 -5.92 21.01 -16.81
C TYR A 495 -7.24 21.66 -16.42
N TYR A 496 -7.80 21.33 -15.25
CA TYR A 496 -9.00 21.97 -14.72
C TYR A 496 -8.80 23.48 -14.53
N ALA A 497 -7.75 23.87 -13.81
CA ALA A 497 -7.46 25.27 -13.50
C ALA A 497 -7.16 26.16 -14.73
N LEU A 498 -6.90 25.58 -15.90
CA LEU A 498 -6.72 26.35 -17.15
C LEU A 498 -8.04 26.66 -17.87
N HIS A 499 -9.12 25.94 -17.54
CA HIS A 499 -10.41 26.02 -18.24
C HIS A 499 -11.55 26.53 -17.35
N THR A 500 -11.24 26.82 -16.09
CA THR A 500 -12.05 27.60 -15.16
C THR A 500 -11.40 28.97 -15.03
#